data_AF-A0A0C9THX0-F1
#
_entry.id   AF-A0A0C9THX0-F1
#
_cell.length_a   1.000
_cell.length_b   1.000
_cell.length_c   1.000
_cell.angle_alpha   90.00
_cell.angle_beta   90.00
_cell.angle_gamma   90.00
#
_symmetry.space_group_name_H-M   'P 1'
#
loop_
_entity.id
_entity.type
_entity.pdbx_description
1 polymer ?
#
loop_
_entity_poly.entity_id
_entity_poly.type
_entity_poly.pdbx_seq_one_letter_code
_entity_poly.pdbx_strand_id
1 'polypeptide(L)'
;MSLDSSLEVLLEALKAGGNGNEKEGLPGKRRQKKELDLGIDYLINAANRAELMCRRKVFGVYFENSTAALQDWWENKTAAVFGWAALSDLGPSLLMTNALLDRIIDGAHHHKIHTIQDLWKETSWTDSEKYGEEVLTIIRQHAAPLP
;
A
#
# COMPACT_ATOMS: atom_id res chain seq x y z
N MET A 1 -43.76 11.52 -26.57
CA MET A 1 -42.83 12.20 -25.63
C MET A 1 -41.44 11.70 -25.98
N SER A 2 -40.62 12.58 -26.57
CA SER A 2 -39.38 12.22 -27.28
C SER A 2 -38.18 12.20 -26.33
N LEU A 3 -37.44 11.09 -26.29
CA LEU A 3 -36.24 10.90 -25.45
C LEU A 3 -35.03 11.73 -25.91
N ASP A 4 -35.05 12.28 -27.13
CA ASP A 4 -33.98 13.13 -27.66
C ASP A 4 -33.85 14.46 -26.90
N SER A 5 -34.96 15.02 -26.42
CA SER A 5 -34.93 16.33 -25.76
C SER A 5 -34.20 16.29 -24.42
N SER A 6 -34.12 15.13 -23.77
CA SER A 6 -33.47 15.01 -22.47
C SER A 6 -31.95 14.87 -22.57
N LEU A 7 -31.46 14.34 -23.70
CA LEU A 7 -30.04 14.07 -23.92
C LEU A 7 -29.33 15.34 -24.39
N GLU A 8 -29.99 16.16 -25.21
CA GLU A 8 -29.52 17.48 -25.61
C GLU A 8 -29.36 18.43 -24.41
N VAL A 9 -30.30 18.39 -23.44
CA VAL A 9 -30.24 19.20 -22.22
C VAL A 9 -29.03 18.82 -21.34
N LEU A 10 -28.72 17.52 -21.25
CA LEU A 10 -27.56 17.03 -20.50
C LEU A 10 -26.23 17.37 -21.19
N LEU A 11 -26.19 17.31 -22.52
CA LEU A 11 -25.01 17.67 -23.30
C LEU A 11 -24.68 19.16 -23.18
N GLU A 12 -25.72 20.02 -23.14
CA GLU A 12 -25.54 21.46 -22.98
C GLU A 12 -25.12 21.85 -21.55
N ALA A 13 -25.61 21.11 -20.54
CA ALA A 13 -25.18 21.28 -19.15
C ALA A 13 -23.69 20.94 -18.94
N LEU A 14 -23.15 19.96 -19.70
CA LEU A 14 -21.74 19.59 -19.64
C LEU A 14 -20.82 20.61 -20.35
N LYS A 15 -21.31 21.27 -21.41
CA LYS A 15 -20.55 22.32 -22.12
C LYS A 15 -20.47 23.63 -21.34
N ALA A 16 -21.43 23.91 -20.46
CA ALA A 16 -21.44 25.11 -19.62
C ALA A 16 -20.44 25.07 -18.44
N GLY A 17 -19.80 23.92 -18.17
CA GLY A 17 -18.89 23.72 -17.03
C GLY A 17 -17.42 24.12 -17.26
N GLY A 18 -17.12 24.94 -18.27
CA GLY A 18 -15.77 25.35 -18.63
C GLY A 18 -15.48 26.84 -18.37
N ASN A 19 -14.67 27.11 -17.34
CA ASN A 19 -13.95 28.36 -17.02
C ASN A 19 -14.76 29.62 -16.67
N GLY A 20 -14.65 30.03 -15.40
CA GLY A 20 -15.00 31.36 -14.92
C GLY A 20 -14.79 31.50 -13.43
N ASN A 21 -14.06 32.52 -13.03
CA ASN A 21 -13.49 32.71 -11.69
C ASN A 21 -14.31 33.76 -10.93
N GLU A 22 -14.22 33.72 -9.60
CA GLU A 22 -14.66 34.72 -8.58
C GLU A 22 -16.10 34.57 -8.05
N LYS A 23 -16.30 33.93 -6.88
CA LYS A 23 -16.14 34.37 -5.47
C LYS A 23 -17.46 34.92 -4.93
N GLU A 24 -18.07 34.25 -3.95
CA GLU A 24 -18.45 34.80 -2.64
C GLU A 24 -18.75 33.63 -1.68
N GLY A 25 -17.90 33.46 -0.68
CA GLY A 25 -18.02 32.47 0.37
C GLY A 25 -17.01 32.81 1.47
N LEU A 26 -17.50 32.88 2.72
CA LEU A 26 -16.86 33.26 3.98
C LEU A 26 -15.32 33.17 4.05
N PRO A 27 -14.64 34.05 4.83
CA PRO A 27 -13.19 34.02 5.01
C PRO A 27 -12.75 32.85 5.91
N GLY A 28 -12.96 31.61 5.44
CA GLY A 28 -12.14 30.49 5.82
C GLY A 28 -10.75 30.81 5.33
N LYS A 29 -9.79 31.01 6.24
CA LYS A 29 -8.39 31.22 5.92
C LYS A 29 -7.97 30.13 4.92
N ARG A 30 -7.92 30.47 3.62
CA ARG A 30 -7.23 29.65 2.62
C ARG A 30 -5.86 29.48 3.22
N ARG A 31 -5.53 28.28 3.69
CA ARG A 31 -4.16 27.92 4.03
C ARG A 31 -3.42 28.17 2.74
N GLN A 32 -2.81 29.36 2.62
CA GLN A 32 -1.82 29.62 1.59
C GLN A 32 -0.90 28.42 1.70
N LYS A 33 -0.79 27.65 0.61
CA LYS A 33 0.19 26.57 0.52
C LYS A 33 1.51 27.32 0.65
N LYS A 34 1.99 27.44 1.89
CA LYS A 34 3.29 28.01 2.18
C LYS A 34 4.20 27.26 1.25
N GLU A 35 4.93 28.01 0.42
CA GLU A 35 6.01 27.43 -0.37
C GLU A 35 6.82 26.59 0.62
N LEU A 36 6.72 25.28 0.46
CA LEU A 36 7.41 24.37 1.36
C LEU A 36 8.88 24.62 1.08
N ASP A 37 9.64 24.87 2.14
CA ASP A 37 11.09 24.93 2.02
C ASP A 37 11.55 23.72 1.21
N LEU A 38 12.44 23.95 0.25
CA LEU A 38 12.84 22.95 -0.71
C LEU A 38 13.31 21.67 0.00
N GLY A 39 14.03 21.81 1.13
CA GLY A 39 14.46 20.70 1.96
C GLY A 39 13.30 19.91 2.59
N ILE A 40 12.22 20.59 3.00
CA ILE A 40 11.01 19.96 3.53
C ILE A 40 10.24 19.22 2.43
N ASP A 41 10.12 19.82 1.24
CA ASP A 41 9.50 19.16 0.09
C ASP A 41 10.27 17.89 -0.31
N TYR A 42 11.60 17.94 -0.26
CA TYR A 42 12.45 16.77 -0.47
C TYR A 42 12.17 15.64 0.52
N LEU A 43 11.89 15.95 1.79
CA LEU A 43 11.60 14.93 2.80
C LEU A 43 10.21 14.30 2.61
N ILE A 44 9.20 15.11 2.29
CA ILE A 44 7.82 14.65 2.13
C ILE A 44 7.66 13.82 0.84
N ASN A 45 8.31 14.24 -0.25
CA ASN A 45 8.16 13.62 -1.57
C ASN A 45 9.34 12.70 -1.95
N ALA A 46 10.14 12.26 -0.98
CA ALA A 46 11.33 11.44 -1.21
C ALA A 46 11.00 10.17 -2.01
N ALA A 47 9.87 9.51 -1.72
CA ALA A 47 9.43 8.29 -2.40
C ALA A 47 9.11 8.49 -3.89
N ASN A 48 8.77 9.72 -4.32
CA ASN A 48 8.45 10.04 -5.71
C ASN A 48 9.69 10.48 -6.52
N ARG A 49 10.87 10.54 -5.90
CA ARG A 49 12.13 10.92 -6.57
C ARG A 49 13.05 9.70 -6.62
N ALA A 50 13.10 9.06 -7.78
CA ALA A 50 13.83 7.80 -8.01
C ALA A 50 15.34 7.85 -7.65
N GLU A 51 15.94 9.04 -7.59
CA GLU A 51 17.37 9.25 -7.28
C GLU A 51 17.66 9.41 -5.77
N LEU A 52 16.63 9.61 -4.94
CA LEU A 52 16.77 9.92 -3.51
C LEU A 52 16.20 8.79 -2.64
N MET A 53 16.70 7.58 -2.85
CA MET A 53 16.60 6.51 -1.86
C MET A 53 17.37 7.00 -0.61
N CYS A 54 16.68 7.34 0.47
CA CYS A 54 17.29 7.87 1.69
C CYS A 54 18.44 6.97 2.18
N ARG A 55 19.70 7.43 2.07
CA ARG A 55 20.91 6.72 2.51
C ARG A 55 21.35 7.09 3.93
N ARG A 56 20.45 7.60 4.79
CA ARG A 56 20.81 7.75 6.21
C ARG A 56 20.75 6.38 6.87
N LYS A 57 21.93 5.85 7.18
CA LYS A 57 22.13 4.77 8.15
C LYS A 57 21.77 5.31 9.54
N VAL A 58 20.48 5.33 9.86
CA VAL A 58 20.02 5.42 11.23
C VAL A 58 20.40 4.09 11.88
N PHE A 59 21.19 4.15 12.95
CA PHE A 59 21.51 2.95 13.74
C PHE A 59 20.20 2.31 14.22
N GLY A 60 19.93 1.08 13.78
CA GLY A 60 19.00 0.19 14.45
C GLY A 60 17.51 0.32 14.16
N VAL A 61 17.08 0.96 13.08
CA VAL A 61 15.71 0.79 12.56
C VAL A 61 15.81 0.48 11.08
N TYR A 62 15.90 -0.81 10.76
CA TYR A 62 15.58 -1.24 9.40
C TYR A 62 14.13 -0.78 9.17
N PHE A 63 13.90 0.10 8.20
CA PHE A 63 12.59 0.11 7.56
C PHE A 63 12.51 -1.25 6.89
N GLU A 64 11.88 -2.20 7.57
CA GLU A 64 11.77 -3.59 7.15
C GLU A 64 10.90 -3.62 5.89
N ASN A 65 11.56 -3.47 4.74
CA ASN A 65 10.93 -3.49 3.44
C ASN A 65 10.17 -4.82 3.22
N SER A 66 10.68 -5.91 3.81
CA SER A 66 10.03 -7.21 3.88
C SER A 66 8.71 -7.19 4.68
N THR A 67 8.70 -6.55 5.85
CA THR A 67 7.51 -6.45 6.71
C THR A 67 6.41 -5.64 6.04
N ALA A 68 6.74 -4.46 5.51
CA ALA A 68 5.77 -3.63 4.79
C ALA A 68 5.22 -4.34 3.55
N ALA A 69 6.10 -4.93 2.72
CA ALA A 69 5.67 -5.63 1.51
C ALA A 69 4.83 -6.88 1.81
N LEU A 70 5.15 -7.62 2.87
CA LEU A 70 4.39 -8.81 3.25
C LEU A 70 3.02 -8.43 3.83
N GLN A 71 2.94 -7.33 4.58
CA GLN A 71 1.68 -6.81 5.10
C GLN A 71 0.78 -6.29 3.97
N ASP A 72 1.32 -5.52 3.03
CA ASP A 72 0.59 -5.08 1.83
C ASP A 72 0.09 -6.26 1.01
N TRP A 73 0.93 -7.28 0.80
CA TRP A 73 0.52 -8.50 0.11
C TRP A 73 -0.60 -9.21 0.86
N TRP A 74 -0.51 -9.32 2.19
CA TRP A 74 -1.49 -10.02 3.02
C TRP A 74 -2.87 -9.35 3.00
N GLU A 75 -2.92 -8.03 3.09
CA GLU A 75 -4.17 -7.25 2.98
C GLU A 75 -4.77 -7.37 1.57
N ASN A 76 -3.94 -7.17 0.54
CA ASN A 76 -4.38 -7.29 -0.85
C ASN A 76 -4.88 -8.70 -1.19
N LYS A 77 -4.20 -9.74 -0.69
CA LYS A 77 -4.60 -11.12 -0.92
C LYS A 77 -5.91 -11.45 -0.22
N THR A 78 -6.09 -10.97 1.01
CA THR A 78 -7.37 -11.12 1.72
C THR A 78 -8.50 -10.45 0.94
N ALA A 79 -8.31 -9.20 0.50
CA ALA A 79 -9.31 -8.50 -0.31
C ALA A 79 -9.61 -9.25 -1.62
N ALA A 80 -8.60 -9.84 -2.27
CA ALA A 80 -8.79 -10.59 -3.50
C ALA A 80 -9.56 -11.91 -3.30
N VAL A 81 -9.37 -12.60 -2.17
CA VAL A 81 -9.98 -13.91 -1.90
C VAL A 81 -11.37 -13.77 -1.26
N PHE A 82 -11.53 -12.85 -0.32
CA PHE A 82 -12.74 -12.70 0.50
C PHE A 82 -13.56 -11.44 0.18
N GLY A 83 -13.00 -10.54 -0.64
CA GLY A 83 -13.62 -9.26 -0.96
C GLY A 83 -13.25 -8.15 0.03
N TRP A 84 -13.34 -6.91 -0.43
CA TRP A 84 -12.98 -5.73 0.36
C TRP A 84 -13.88 -5.55 1.60
N ALA A 85 -15.18 -5.87 1.49
CA ALA A 85 -16.09 -5.81 2.62
C ALA A 85 -15.66 -6.75 3.76
N ALA A 86 -15.28 -8.00 3.43
CA ALA A 86 -14.80 -8.95 4.43
C ALA A 86 -13.48 -8.51 5.07
N LEU A 87 -12.57 -7.92 4.29
CA LEU A 87 -11.35 -7.32 4.83
C LEU A 87 -11.67 -6.16 5.80
N SER A 88 -12.64 -5.31 5.47
CA SER A 88 -13.04 -4.18 6.33
C SER A 88 -13.71 -4.64 7.63
N ASP A 89 -14.56 -5.66 7.57
CA ASP A 89 -15.39 -6.09 8.70
C ASP A 89 -14.68 -7.08 9.63
N LEU A 90 -13.87 -7.98 9.07
CA LEU A 90 -13.24 -9.10 9.80
C LEU A 90 -11.71 -9.03 9.81
N GLY A 91 -11.14 -8.17 8.97
CA GLY A 91 -9.70 -7.99 8.87
C GLY A 91 -8.99 -9.06 8.05
N PRO A 92 -7.69 -8.87 7.82
CA PRO A 92 -6.84 -9.77 7.04
C PRO A 92 -6.55 -11.11 7.75
N SER A 93 -6.95 -11.22 9.03
CA SER A 93 -6.87 -12.45 9.82
C SER A 93 -7.61 -13.65 9.22
N LEU A 94 -8.54 -13.41 8.28
CA LEU A 94 -9.25 -14.43 7.50
C LEU A 94 -8.32 -15.29 6.64
N LEU A 95 -7.23 -14.71 6.12
CA LEU A 95 -6.27 -15.43 5.29
C LEU A 95 -5.13 -16.04 6.11
N MET A 96 -4.59 -15.28 7.06
CA MET A 96 -3.58 -15.75 8.01
C MET A 96 -3.65 -14.89 9.27
N THR A 97 -3.35 -15.43 10.45
CA THR A 97 -3.37 -14.62 11.68
C THR A 97 -2.13 -13.72 11.80
N ASN A 98 -2.24 -12.61 12.54
CA ASN A 98 -1.10 -11.73 12.86
C ASN A 98 0.10 -12.52 13.41
N ALA A 99 -0.14 -13.42 14.37
CA ALA A 99 0.92 -14.24 14.96
C ALA A 99 1.61 -15.17 13.95
N LEU A 100 0.94 -15.52 12.85
CA LEU A 100 1.54 -16.30 11.77
C LEU A 100 2.38 -15.41 10.86
N LEU A 101 1.88 -14.21 10.53
CA LEU A 101 2.62 -13.19 9.78
C LEU A 101 3.92 -12.80 10.51
N ASP A 102 3.84 -12.54 11.81
CA ASP A 102 5.00 -12.21 12.64
C ASP A 102 6.05 -13.33 12.61
N ARG A 103 5.61 -14.60 12.68
CA ARG A 103 6.50 -15.76 12.56
C ARG A 103 7.17 -15.86 11.18
N ILE A 104 6.46 -15.50 10.12
CA ILE A 104 7.05 -15.45 8.77
C ILE A 104 8.11 -14.35 8.69
N ILE A 105 7.81 -13.15 9.21
CA ILE A 105 8.72 -12.02 9.24
C ILE A 105 9.98 -12.37 10.05
N ASP A 106 9.81 -12.92 11.25
CA ASP A 106 10.90 -13.40 12.09
C ASP A 106 11.71 -14.48 11.37
N GLY A 107 11.05 -15.45 10.74
CA GLY A 107 11.73 -16.50 9.97
C GLY A 107 12.53 -15.96 8.77
N ALA A 108 12.00 -14.93 8.10
CA ALA A 108 12.68 -14.24 7.01
C ALA A 108 13.90 -13.45 7.49
N HIS A 109 13.78 -12.72 8.60
CA HIS A 109 14.88 -11.96 9.20
C HIS A 109 16.04 -12.84 9.66
N HIS A 110 15.73 -14.03 10.18
CA HIS A 110 16.75 -15.01 10.58
C HIS A 110 17.25 -15.88 9.42
N HIS A 111 16.85 -15.59 8.17
CA HIS A 111 17.20 -16.38 6.99
C HIS A 111 16.87 -17.88 7.14
N LYS A 112 15.76 -18.21 7.80
CA LYS A 112 15.31 -19.60 7.99
C LYS A 112 14.39 -20.07 6.88
N ILE A 113 13.70 -19.15 6.21
CA ILE A 113 12.68 -19.46 5.21
C ILE A 113 13.26 -19.24 3.81
N HIS A 114 13.62 -20.33 3.13
CA HIS A 114 14.09 -20.30 1.74
C HIS A 114 13.20 -21.08 0.78
N THR A 115 12.49 -22.07 1.31
CA THR A 115 11.58 -22.96 0.56
C THR A 115 10.19 -22.99 1.20
N ILE A 116 9.20 -23.51 0.47
CA ILE A 116 7.85 -23.71 1.02
C ILE A 116 7.90 -24.67 2.21
N GLN A 117 8.80 -25.66 2.16
CA GLN A 117 8.98 -26.61 3.26
C GLN A 117 9.50 -25.92 4.53
N ASP A 118 10.42 -24.96 4.40
CA ASP A 118 10.90 -24.18 5.55
C ASP A 118 9.77 -23.30 6.10
N LEU A 119 9.00 -22.66 5.23
CA LEU A 119 7.83 -21.86 5.60
C LEU A 119 6.84 -22.69 6.41
N TRP A 120 6.48 -23.89 5.92
CA TRP A 120 5.60 -24.80 6.64
C TRP A 120 6.22 -25.27 7.97
N LYS A 121 7.51 -25.61 7.98
CA LYS A 121 8.20 -26.07 9.18
C LYS A 121 8.24 -25.02 10.29
N GLU A 122 8.51 -23.75 9.95
CA GLU A 122 8.60 -22.66 10.94
C GLU A 122 7.23 -22.17 11.42
N THR A 123 6.20 -22.21 10.56
CA THR A 123 4.91 -21.56 10.86
C THR A 123 3.75 -22.54 11.08
N SER A 124 3.89 -23.78 10.61
CA SER A 124 2.80 -24.75 10.47
C SER A 124 1.59 -24.21 9.69
N TRP A 125 1.82 -23.26 8.78
CA TRP A 125 0.76 -22.65 8.01
C TRP A 125 0.21 -23.60 6.95
N THR A 126 -1.07 -23.94 7.05
CA THR A 126 -1.74 -24.89 6.15
C THR A 126 -1.80 -24.40 4.71
N ASP A 127 -1.92 -23.10 4.47
CA ASP A 127 -1.99 -22.54 3.12
C ASP A 127 -0.60 -22.20 2.53
N SER A 128 0.48 -22.64 3.18
CA SER A 128 1.85 -22.48 2.67
C SER A 128 2.04 -23.12 1.30
N GLU A 129 1.36 -24.23 0.98
CA GLU A 129 1.40 -24.82 -0.35
C GLU A 129 0.72 -23.94 -1.41
N LYS A 130 -0.35 -23.24 -1.03
CA LYS A 130 -1.16 -22.42 -1.93
C LYS A 130 -0.56 -21.04 -2.19
N TYR A 131 -0.04 -20.41 -1.15
CA TYR A 131 0.42 -19.02 -1.20
C TYR A 131 1.93 -18.85 -0.93
N GLY A 132 2.63 -19.94 -0.59
CA GLY A 132 4.03 -19.89 -0.17
C GLY A 132 4.97 -19.32 -1.22
N GLU A 133 4.76 -19.58 -2.52
CA GLU A 133 5.63 -19.01 -3.57
C GLU A 133 5.52 -17.48 -3.67
N GLU A 134 4.32 -16.91 -3.49
CA GLU A 134 4.15 -15.46 -3.48
C GLU A 134 4.88 -14.85 -2.27
N VAL A 135 4.70 -15.45 -1.10
CA VAL A 135 5.37 -15.05 0.15
C VAL A 135 6.90 -15.16 0.02
N LEU A 136 7.41 -16.27 -0.52
CA LEU A 136 8.84 -16.49 -0.73
C LEU A 136 9.42 -15.49 -1.72
N THR A 137 8.66 -15.13 -2.76
CA THR A 137 9.08 -14.12 -3.73
C THR A 137 9.27 -12.77 -3.04
N ILE A 138 8.34 -12.36 -2.20
CA ILE A 138 8.43 -11.12 -1.41
C ILE A 138 9.63 -11.17 -0.45
N ILE A 139 9.79 -12.27 0.29
CA ILE A 139 10.93 -12.46 1.19
C ILE A 139 12.25 -12.33 0.44
N ARG A 140 12.39 -12.98 -0.72
CA ARG A 140 13.62 -12.94 -1.53
C ARG A 140 13.90 -11.56 -2.12
N GLN A 141 12.87 -10.86 -2.59
CA GLN A 141 12.99 -9.51 -3.16
C GLN A 141 13.43 -8.48 -2.13
N HIS A 142 13.01 -8.66 -0.88
CA HIS A 142 13.26 -7.70 0.21
C HIS A 142 14.27 -8.20 1.24
N ALA A 143 14.92 -9.34 1.00
CA ALA A 143 16.00 -9.83 1.85
C ALA A 143 17.15 -8.81 1.85
N ALA A 144 17.60 -8.42 3.04
CA ALA A 144 18.77 -7.56 3.17
C ALA A 144 19.99 -8.28 2.54
N PRO A 145 20.86 -7.56 1.80
CA PRO A 145 22.10 -8.14 1.30
C PRO A 145 22.96 -8.59 2.50
N LEU A 146 23.43 -9.84 2.45
CA LEU A 146 24.26 -10.44 3.49
C LEU A 146 25.56 -9.60 3.68
N PRO A 147 25.99 -9.34 4.92
CA PRO A 147 27.21 -8.58 5.22
C PRO A 147 28.50 -9.33 4.89
#